data_AF-A0A3M8DH46-F1
#
_entry.id   AF-A0A3M8DH46-F1
#
_cell.length_a   1.000
_cell.length_b   1.000
_cell.length_c   1.000
_cell.angle_alpha   90.00
_cell.angle_beta   90.00
_cell.angle_gamma   90.00
#
_symmetry.space_group_name_H-M   'P 1'
#
loop_
_entity.id
_entity.type
_entity.pdbx_description
1 polymer ?
#
loop_
_entity_poly.entity_id
_entity_poly.type
_entity_poly.pdbx_seq_one_letter_code
_entity_poly.pdbx_strand_id
1 'polypeptide(L)'
;MDHVTKKYHVITDELVLFNDEYYVTVLRVSLDSMGAASLSEIFNELYAFSHADVELEIDISEEQQGTWYLQFLVPYMLTLSDTAIKRITRGSEALQSYLDERSISLNVELLRGSDIFAYMKRYNPGLAEVKK
;
A
#
# COMPACT_ATOMS: atom_id res chain seq x y z
N MET A 1 -7.37 13.13 -25.95
CA MET A 1 -7.59 12.69 -24.56
C MET A 1 -6.44 13.26 -23.77
N ASP A 2 -6.70 14.21 -22.87
CA ASP A 2 -5.66 14.72 -21.99
C ASP A 2 -5.16 13.56 -21.13
N HIS A 3 -3.95 13.09 -21.45
CA HIS A 3 -3.21 12.23 -20.55
C HIS A 3 -2.83 13.10 -19.36
N VAL A 4 -3.67 13.16 -18.34
CA VAL A 4 -3.34 13.80 -17.07
C VAL A 4 -2.14 13.03 -16.51
N THR A 5 -0.95 13.56 -16.75
CA THR A 5 0.32 13.03 -16.24
C THR A 5 0.24 13.05 -14.73
N LYS A 6 0.01 11.89 -14.12
CA LYS A 6 0.06 11.76 -12.66
C LYS A 6 1.50 11.99 -12.19
N LYS A 7 1.63 12.69 -11.07
CA LYS A 7 2.93 13.00 -10.48
C LYS A 7 3.34 11.94 -9.46
N TYR A 8 4.64 11.67 -9.42
CA TYR A 8 5.25 10.80 -8.43
C TYR A 8 6.38 11.55 -7.75
N HIS A 9 6.21 11.83 -6.46
CA HIS A 9 7.21 12.53 -5.65
C HIS A 9 7.75 11.58 -4.59
N VAL A 10 9.05 11.30 -4.64
CA VAL A 10 9.72 10.49 -3.61
C VAL A 10 9.84 11.31 -2.32
N ILE A 11 9.34 10.78 -1.21
CA ILE A 11 9.48 11.37 0.12
C ILE A 11 10.58 10.64 0.89
N THR A 12 10.52 9.30 0.89
CA THR A 12 11.57 8.39 1.36
C THR A 12 11.67 7.20 0.41
N ASP A 13 12.55 6.25 0.70
CA ASP A 13 12.63 5.00 -0.09
C ASP A 13 11.35 4.14 0.03
N GLU A 14 10.54 4.34 1.06
CA GLU A 14 9.35 3.53 1.37
C GLU A 14 8.03 4.31 1.19
N LEU A 15 8.13 5.62 0.96
CA LEU A 15 7.00 6.55 0.96
C LEU A 15 7.05 7.50 -0.23
N VAL A 16 5.92 7.58 -0.94
CA VAL A 16 5.77 8.46 -2.10
C VAL A 16 4.55 9.34 -1.92
N LEU A 17 4.61 10.58 -2.41
CA LEU A 17 3.43 11.41 -2.62
C LEU A 17 2.96 11.20 -4.06
N PHE A 18 1.81 10.56 -4.19
CA PHE A 18 1.20 10.24 -5.46
C PHE A 18 0.14 11.27 -5.83
N ASN A 19 0.30 11.86 -7.01
CA ASN A 19 -0.63 12.79 -7.64
C ASN A 19 -1.00 14.03 -6.80
N ASP A 20 -0.15 14.45 -5.85
CA ASP A 20 -0.45 15.50 -4.87
C ASP A 20 -1.73 15.21 -4.03
N GLU A 21 -2.13 13.94 -3.92
CA GLU A 21 -3.39 13.52 -3.27
C GLU A 21 -3.14 12.65 -2.05
N TYR A 22 -2.25 11.66 -2.17
CA TYR A 22 -2.00 10.68 -1.11
C TYR A 22 -0.51 10.43 -0.91
N TYR A 23 -0.10 10.34 0.34
CA TYR A 23 1.10 9.61 0.69
C TYR A 23 0.81 8.12 0.64
N VAL A 24 1.66 7.35 -0.03
CA VAL A 24 1.45 5.93 -0.27
C VAL A 24 2.68 5.11 0.09
N THR A 25 2.43 4.03 0.81
CA THR A 25 3.35 2.91 1.01
C THR A 25 2.68 1.64 0.52
N VAL A 26 3.44 0.73 -0.10
CA VAL A 26 2.91 -0.51 -0.67
C VAL A 26 3.63 -1.71 -0.05
N LEU A 27 2.86 -2.65 0.47
CA LEU A 27 3.34 -3.97 0.88
C LEU A 27 2.99 -4.99 -0.20
N ARG A 28 3.95 -5.81 -0.60
CA ARG A 28 3.71 -7.03 -1.37
C ARG A 28 3.41 -8.17 -0.40
N VAL A 29 2.36 -8.93 -0.67
CA VAL A 29 1.97 -10.10 0.11
C VAL A 29 2.12 -11.34 -0.74
N SER A 30 2.94 -12.28 -0.27
CA SER A 30 3.11 -13.59 -0.92
C SER A 30 1.99 -14.54 -0.48
N LEU A 31 1.24 -15.08 -1.44
CA LEU A 31 0.17 -16.05 -1.20
C LEU A 31 0.69 -17.48 -1.06
N ASP A 32 1.90 -17.77 -1.57
CA ASP A 32 2.52 -19.10 -1.60
C ASP A 32 2.66 -19.76 -0.21
N SER A 33 2.69 -18.96 0.85
CA SER A 33 2.88 -19.40 2.24
C SER A 33 1.64 -19.20 3.12
N MET A 34 0.50 -18.83 2.56
CA MET A 34 -0.73 -18.68 3.34
C MET A 34 -1.21 -20.06 3.78
N GLY A 35 -1.30 -20.25 5.10
CA GLY A 35 -1.63 -21.53 5.74
C GLY A 35 -3.09 -21.97 5.52
N ALA A 36 -3.69 -22.63 6.50
CA ALA A 36 -5.01 -23.26 6.36
C ALA A 36 -6.20 -22.28 6.21
N ALA A 37 -6.00 -20.97 6.41
CA ALA A 37 -7.03 -19.96 6.18
C ALA A 37 -7.30 -19.84 4.67
N SER A 38 -8.57 -19.78 4.28
CA SER A 38 -8.90 -19.59 2.88
C SER A 38 -8.48 -18.18 2.44
N LEU A 39 -7.95 -18.01 1.22
CA LEU A 39 -7.66 -16.68 0.66
C LEU A 39 -8.86 -15.73 0.78
N SER A 40 -10.08 -16.25 0.62
CA SER A 40 -11.31 -15.48 0.80
C SER A 40 -11.49 -14.94 2.22
N GLU A 41 -11.10 -15.70 3.25
CA GLU A 41 -11.16 -15.26 4.64
C GLU A 41 -10.15 -14.14 4.90
N ILE A 42 -8.91 -14.31 4.43
CA ILE A 42 -7.86 -13.30 4.54
C ILE A 42 -8.29 -12.01 3.82
N PHE A 43 -8.85 -12.12 2.62
CA PHE A 43 -9.39 -10.98 1.89
C PHE A 43 -10.49 -10.26 2.69
N ASN A 44 -11.44 -11.01 3.24
CA ASN A 44 -12.55 -10.42 4.00
C ASN A 44 -12.06 -9.67 5.24
N GLU A 45 -11.10 -10.22 5.96
CA GLU A 45 -10.52 -9.57 7.15
C GLU A 45 -9.71 -8.33 6.78
N LEU A 46 -8.89 -8.40 5.71
CA LEU A 46 -8.19 -7.22 5.19
C LEU A 46 -9.15 -6.13 4.73
N TYR A 47 -10.25 -6.50 4.06
CA TYR A 47 -11.26 -5.56 3.58
C TYR A 47 -12.09 -4.95 4.71
N ALA A 48 -12.30 -5.71 5.79
CA ALA A 48 -13.00 -5.24 6.99
C ALA A 48 -12.12 -4.36 7.89
N PHE A 49 -10.80 -4.36 7.69
CA PHE A 49 -9.90 -3.50 8.45
C PHE A 49 -10.17 -2.02 8.18
N SER A 50 -10.28 -1.25 9.25
CA SER A 50 -10.43 0.20 9.18
C SER A 50 -9.67 0.86 10.32
N HIS A 51 -8.98 1.96 10.02
CA HIS A 51 -8.20 2.70 11.01
C HIS A 51 -8.26 4.20 10.72
N ALA A 52 -8.26 5.03 11.78
CA ALA A 52 -8.42 6.48 11.61
C ALA A 52 -7.20 7.18 10.99
N ASP A 53 -6.03 6.55 11.06
CA ASP A 53 -4.78 7.14 10.54
C ASP A 53 -4.51 6.80 9.06
N VAL A 54 -5.10 5.73 8.52
CA VAL A 54 -4.79 5.22 7.17
C VAL A 54 -6.04 4.68 6.49
N GLU A 55 -6.09 4.80 5.18
CA GLU A 55 -6.93 3.98 4.33
C GLU A 55 -6.11 2.80 3.79
N LEU A 56 -6.70 1.62 3.74
CA LEU A 56 -6.08 0.40 3.24
C LEU A 56 -6.78 -0.01 1.94
N GLU A 57 -6.03 -0.06 0.84
CA GLU A 57 -6.52 -0.65 -0.41
C GLU A 57 -5.84 -2.00 -0.66
N ILE A 58 -6.60 -2.96 -1.20
CA ILE A 58 -6.12 -4.29 -1.57
C ILE A 58 -6.14 -4.41 -3.09
N ASP A 59 -5.00 -4.73 -3.67
CA ASP A 59 -4.83 -4.98 -5.10
C ASP A 59 -4.55 -6.46 -5.34
N ILE A 60 -5.52 -7.12 -5.96
CA ILE A 60 -5.53 -8.56 -6.29
C ILE A 60 -5.22 -8.84 -7.77
N SER A 61 -4.76 -7.84 -8.53
CA SER A 61 -4.48 -7.96 -9.96
C SER A 61 -3.50 -9.09 -10.31
N GLU A 62 -2.59 -9.42 -9.40
CA GLU A 62 -1.58 -10.46 -9.56
C GLU A 62 -1.84 -11.71 -8.70
N GLU A 63 -3.09 -11.93 -8.28
CA GLU A 63 -3.47 -13.10 -7.48
C GLU A 63 -3.13 -14.42 -8.19
N GLN A 64 -3.29 -14.47 -9.53
CA GLN A 64 -2.92 -15.64 -10.33
C GLN A 64 -1.41 -15.94 -10.32
N GLN A 65 -0.58 -14.95 -10.00
CA GLN A 65 0.86 -15.10 -9.78
C GLN A 65 1.20 -15.28 -8.29
N GLY A 66 0.21 -15.54 -7.43
CA GLY A 66 0.42 -15.76 -6.01
C GLY A 66 0.79 -14.50 -5.24
N THR A 67 0.40 -13.31 -5.73
CA THR A 67 0.78 -12.03 -5.11
C THR A 67 -0.41 -11.10 -4.96
N TRP A 68 -0.54 -10.49 -3.78
CA TRP A 68 -1.38 -9.31 -3.57
C TRP A 68 -0.52 -8.11 -3.19
N TYR A 69 -1.09 -6.91 -3.32
CA TYR A 69 -0.49 -5.68 -2.80
C TYR A 69 -1.45 -4.99 -1.84
N LEU A 70 -0.91 -4.48 -0.74
CA LEU A 70 -1.62 -3.66 0.23
C LEU A 70 -1.07 -2.24 0.16
N GLN A 71 -1.94 -1.28 -0.14
CA GLN A 71 -1.57 0.13 -0.18
C GLN A 71 -2.06 0.81 1.09
N PHE A 72 -1.14 1.41 1.84
CA PHE A 72 -1.46 2.31 2.95
C PHE A 72 -1.48 3.74 2.45
N LEU A 73 -2.65 4.38 2.55
CA LEU A 73 -2.90 5.70 2.03
C LEU A 73 -3.13 6.70 3.17
N VAL A 74 -2.48 7.84 3.08
CA VAL A 74 -2.75 9.00 3.95
C VAL A 74 -3.02 10.22 3.09
N PRO A 75 -4.20 10.88 3.23
CA PRO A 75 -4.50 12.08 2.47
C PRO A 75 -3.43 13.17 2.65
N TYR A 76 -2.94 13.72 1.54
CA TYR A 76 -1.94 14.79 1.52
C TYR A 76 -2.49 16.10 2.07
N MET A 77 -3.78 16.39 1.84
CA MET A 77 -4.41 17.64 2.25
C MET A 77 -4.24 17.85 3.77
N LEU A 78 -3.46 18.86 4.15
CA LEU A 78 -3.11 19.23 5.53
C LEU A 78 -2.20 18.24 6.29
N THR A 79 -1.61 17.25 5.61
CA THR A 79 -0.69 16.29 6.24
C THR A 79 0.74 16.57 5.78
N LEU A 80 1.61 16.91 6.73
CA LEU A 80 3.05 16.98 6.47
C LEU A 80 3.63 15.57 6.34
N SER A 81 4.71 15.42 5.58
CA SER A 81 5.39 14.14 5.33
C SER A 81 5.70 13.37 6.61
N ASP A 82 6.21 14.05 7.64
CA ASP A 82 6.56 13.43 8.91
C ASP A 82 5.34 12.89 9.65
N THR A 83 4.20 13.57 9.53
CA THR A 83 2.92 13.12 10.07
C THR A 83 2.37 11.94 9.28
N ALA A 84 2.52 11.95 7.96
CA ALA A 84 2.12 10.84 7.10
C ALA A 84 2.90 9.56 7.44
N ILE A 85 4.22 9.67 7.62
CA ILE A 85 5.07 8.55 8.07
C ILE A 85 4.52 7.97 9.38
N LYS A 86 4.29 8.80 10.40
CA LYS A 86 3.74 8.35 11.69
C LYS A 86 2.35 7.73 11.60
N ARG A 87 1.53 8.19 10.65
CA ARG A 87 0.20 7.64 10.40
C ARG A 87 0.29 6.26 9.75
N ILE A 88 1.14 6.10 8.73
CA ILE A 88 1.37 4.83 8.06
C ILE A 88 1.97 3.80 9.02
N THR A 89 2.94 4.18 9.84
CA THR A 89 3.50 3.28 10.86
C THR A 89 2.43 2.79 11.83
N ARG A 90 1.65 3.69 12.42
CA ARG A 90 0.56 3.32 13.35
C ARG A 90 -0.51 2.48 12.66
N GLY A 91 -0.87 2.80 11.42
CA GLY A 91 -1.81 2.03 10.63
C GLY A 91 -1.31 0.61 10.33
N SER A 92 -0.03 0.46 10.02
CA SER A 92 0.61 -0.84 9.77
C SER A 92 0.67 -1.69 11.05
N GLU A 93 1.04 -1.09 12.19
CA GLU A 93 1.03 -1.73 13.50
C GLU A 93 -0.38 -2.15 13.93
N ALA A 94 -1.38 -1.31 13.65
CA ALA A 94 -2.79 -1.62 13.90
C ALA A 94 -3.27 -2.78 13.02
N LEU A 95 -2.89 -2.81 11.73
CA LEU A 95 -3.23 -3.94 10.86
C LEU A 95 -2.60 -5.24 11.37
N GLN A 96 -1.32 -5.20 11.74
CA GLN A 96 -0.64 -6.38 12.28
C GLN A 96 -1.37 -6.89 13.53
N SER A 97 -1.69 -5.99 14.47
CA SER A 97 -2.41 -6.35 15.70
C SER A 97 -3.79 -6.94 15.39
N TYR A 98 -4.53 -6.36 14.45
CA TYR A 98 -5.84 -6.82 14.02
C TYR A 98 -5.80 -8.23 13.42
N LEU A 99 -4.77 -8.53 12.63
CA LEU A 99 -4.57 -9.85 12.01
C LEU A 99 -4.09 -10.89 13.04
N ASP A 100 -3.23 -10.49 13.99
CA ASP A 100 -2.76 -11.35 15.08
C ASP A 100 -3.93 -11.82 15.96
N GLU A 101 -4.88 -10.93 16.29
CA GLU A 101 -6.11 -11.27 17.03
C GLU A 101 -6.95 -12.34 16.32
N ARG A 102 -6.83 -12.45 15.00
CA ARG A 102 -7.52 -13.41 14.14
C ARG A 102 -6.66 -14.62 13.79
N SER A 103 -5.45 -14.72 14.34
CA SER A 103 -4.47 -15.76 14.01
C SER A 103 -4.12 -15.79 12.51
N ILE A 104 -4.18 -14.64 11.83
CA ILE A 104 -3.79 -14.49 10.43
C ILE A 104 -2.36 -13.96 10.39
N SER A 105 -1.48 -14.68 9.71
CA SER A 105 -0.11 -14.25 9.47
C SER A 105 0.08 -14.02 7.97
N LEU A 106 0.54 -12.82 7.62
CA LEU A 106 0.85 -12.45 6.25
C LEU A 106 2.36 -12.46 6.04
N ASN A 107 2.81 -13.05 4.94
CA ASN A 107 4.18 -12.91 4.49
C ASN A 107 4.29 -11.64 3.66
N VAL A 108 4.68 -10.55 4.31
CA VAL A 108 4.71 -9.20 3.73
C VAL A 108 6.13 -8.72 3.46
N GLU A 109 6.29 -8.02 2.35
CA GLU A 109 7.50 -7.30 2.00
C GLU A 109 7.16 -5.85 1.65
N LEU A 110 7.84 -4.92 2.29
CA LEU A 110 7.70 -3.50 2.00
C LEU A 110 8.40 -3.15 0.68
N LEU A 111 7.65 -2.62 -0.30
CA LEU A 111 8.23 -2.15 -1.55
C LEU A 111 9.05 -0.88 -1.34
N ARG A 112 10.19 -0.81 -2.01
CA ARG A 112 11.18 0.28 -1.85
C ARG A 112 11.64 0.85 -3.19
N GLY A 113 11.96 2.13 -3.20
CA GLY A 113 12.61 2.84 -4.30
C GLY A 113 11.99 2.57 -5.67
N SER A 114 12.70 1.83 -6.52
CA SER A 114 12.25 1.48 -7.87
C SER A 114 11.06 0.53 -7.89
N ASP A 115 10.85 -0.27 -6.86
CA ASP A 115 9.81 -1.30 -6.85
C ASP A 115 8.42 -0.68 -6.66
N ILE A 116 8.31 0.27 -5.73
CA ILE A 116 7.08 1.07 -5.57
C ILE A 116 6.80 1.94 -6.81
N PHE A 117 7.84 2.47 -7.47
CA PHE A 117 7.67 3.17 -8.74
C PHE A 117 7.16 2.25 -9.85
N ALA A 118 7.74 1.06 -10.00
CA ALA A 118 7.33 0.08 -11.00
C ALA A 118 5.88 -0.37 -10.79
N TYR A 119 5.51 -0.63 -9.54
CA TYR A 119 4.13 -0.90 -9.13
C TYR A 119 3.17 0.23 -9.56
N MET A 120 3.47 1.48 -9.19
CA MET A 120 2.62 2.62 -9.53
C MET A 120 2.54 2.85 -11.05
N LYS A 121 3.64 2.67 -11.77
CA LYS A 121 3.71 2.87 -13.22
C LYS A 121 2.87 1.84 -13.99
N ARG A 122 2.72 0.61 -13.47
CA ARG A 122 1.85 -0.43 -14.05
C ARG A 122 0.44 0.08 -14.30
N TYR A 123 -0.10 0.86 -13.36
CA TYR A 123 -1.45 1.43 -13.42
C TYR A 123 -1.51 2.83 -14.01
N ASN A 124 -0.36 3.48 -14.16
CA ASN A 124 -0.26 4.86 -14.59
C ASN A 124 0.82 4.95 -15.68
N PRO A 125 0.50 4.58 -16.95
CA PRO A 125 1.49 4.53 -18.03
C PRO A 125 2.20 5.87 -18.29
N GLY A 126 1.54 6.99 -17.98
CA GLY A 126 2.07 8.35 -18.06
C GLY A 126 2.73 8.85 -16.76
N LEU A 127 3.01 8.00 -15.78
CA LEU A 127 3.61 8.41 -14.51
C LEU A 127 4.99 9.02 -14.73
N ALA A 128 5.14 10.28 -14.35
CA ALA A 128 6.42 10.97 -14.39
C ALA A 128 6.99 11.05 -12.97
N GLU A 129 8.23 10.56 -12.81
CA GLU A 129 9.00 10.78 -11.59
C GLU A 129 9.41 12.26 -11.56
N VAL A 130 8.92 13.00 -10.57
CA VAL A 130 9.28 14.40 -10.39
C VAL A 130 10.43 14.46 -9.39
N LYS A 131 11.65 14.58 -9.92
CA LYS A 131 12.85 14.81 -9.11
C LYS A 131 12.82 16.25 -8.59
N LYS A 132 12.99 16.41 -7.27
CA LYS A 132 13.24 17.72 -6.66
C LYS A 132 14.60 18.27 -7.09
#